data_AF-A0A0F9B7H4-F1
#
_entry.id   AF-A0A0F9B7H4-F1
#
_cell.length_a   1.000
_cell.length_b   1.000
_cell.length_c   1.000
_cell.angle_alpha   90.00
_cell.angle_beta   90.00
_cell.angle_gamma   90.00
#
_symmetry.space_group_name_H-M   'P 1'
#
loop_
_entity.id
_entity.type
_entity.pdbx_description
1 polymer ?
#
loop_
_entity_poly.entity_id
_entity_poly.type
_entity_poly.pdbx_seq_one_letter_code
_entity_poly.pdbx_strand_id
1 'polypeptide(L)'
;MSAIIFGSKKSLMRITNKLIDSNLSNIIYFDSGENEIDIPMLSLLPFVDFLFLGSDSHESPHLERMLIEAKASAVPVIKEERIGQRVSFP
;
A
#
# COMPACT_ATOMS: atom_id res chain seq x y z
N MET A 1 -4.25 -13.88 0.68
CA MET A 1 -3.50 -12.83 -0.05
C MET A 1 -2.81 -11.93 0.97
N SER A 2 -1.76 -11.25 0.58
CA SER A 2 -0.93 -10.39 1.41
C SER A 2 -0.81 -9.01 0.79
N ALA A 3 -0.72 -7.98 1.62
CA ALA A 3 -0.61 -6.62 1.13
C ALA A 3 0.27 -5.77 2.04
N ILE A 4 0.88 -4.75 1.43
CA ILE A 4 1.50 -3.64 2.12
C ILE A 4 0.55 -2.45 2.08
N ILE A 5 0.43 -1.71 3.18
CA ILE A 5 -0.24 -0.42 3.25
C ILE A 5 0.81 0.63 3.60
N PHE A 6 0.94 1.65 2.74
CA PHE A 6 1.85 2.78 2.93
C PHE A 6 1.06 4.08 3.08
N GLY A 7 1.22 4.76 4.21
CA GLY A 7 0.49 5.99 4.54
C GLY A 7 0.50 6.23 6.05
N SER A 8 -0.29 7.17 6.55
CA SER A 8 -0.40 7.33 8.00
C SER A 8 -1.26 6.25 8.64
N LYS A 9 -1.25 6.21 9.98
CA LYS A 9 -2.15 5.37 10.77
C LYS A 9 -3.63 5.63 10.47
N LYS A 10 -4.01 6.85 10.07
CA LYS A 10 -5.39 7.15 9.66
C LYS A 10 -5.72 6.44 8.35
N SER A 11 -4.81 6.46 7.39
CA SER A 11 -4.95 5.75 6.12
C SER A 11 -5.00 4.24 6.32
N LEU A 12 -4.18 3.69 7.22
CA LEU A 12 -4.25 2.28 7.62
C LEU A 12 -5.68 1.89 8.03
N MET A 13 -6.27 2.61 8.99
CA MET A 13 -7.61 2.30 9.50
C MET A 13 -8.69 2.42 8.41
N ARG A 14 -8.59 3.41 7.51
CA ARG A 14 -9.55 3.56 6.41
C ARG A 14 -9.41 2.43 5.38
N ILE A 15 -8.19 2.07 5.02
CA ILE A 15 -7.91 1.01 4.05
C ILE A 15 -8.33 -0.35 4.60
N THR A 16 -7.97 -0.70 5.83
CA THR A 16 -8.35 -1.99 6.43
C THR A 16 -9.86 -2.13 6.57
N ASN A 17 -10.57 -1.06 6.95
CA ASN A 17 -12.03 -1.07 6.98
C ASN A 17 -12.66 -1.34 5.60
N LYS A 18 -12.08 -0.79 4.52
CA LYS A 18 -12.55 -1.06 3.14
C LYS A 18 -12.20 -2.47 2.64
N LEU A 19 -11.27 -3.15 3.30
CA LEU A 19 -10.77 -4.48 2.95
C LEU A 19 -11.31 -5.58 3.86
N ILE A 20 -12.27 -5.27 4.74
CA ILE A 20 -12.75 -6.21 5.78
C ILE A 20 -13.35 -7.50 5.20
N ASP A 21 -13.97 -7.41 4.02
CA ASP A 21 -14.56 -8.55 3.29
C ASP A 21 -13.62 -9.13 2.22
N SER A 22 -12.35 -8.71 2.22
CA SER A 22 -11.34 -9.23 1.29
C SER A 22 -10.64 -10.46 1.88
N ASN A 23 -10.13 -11.34 1.01
CA ASN A 23 -9.33 -12.51 1.42
C ASN A 23 -7.86 -12.15 1.73
N LEU A 24 -7.60 -10.93 2.23
CA LEU A 24 -6.29 -10.51 2.70
C LEU A 24 -6.06 -11.07 4.11
N SER A 25 -5.12 -11.98 4.22
CA SER A 25 -4.76 -12.69 5.45
C SER A 25 -3.53 -12.11 6.13
N ASN A 26 -2.74 -11.30 5.41
CA ASN A 26 -1.54 -10.67 5.93
C ASN A 26 -1.45 -9.22 5.45
N ILE A 27 -1.42 -8.28 6.39
CA ILE A 27 -1.32 -6.85 6.10
C ILE A 27 -0.11 -6.31 6.84
N ILE A 28 0.83 -5.78 6.07
CA ILE A 28 2.02 -5.12 6.58
C ILE A 28 1.78 -3.62 6.45
N TYR A 29 1.98 -2.88 7.55
CA TYR A 29 1.77 -1.44 7.58
C TYR A 29 3.11 -0.72 7.66
N PHE A 30 3.24 0.34 6.86
CA PHE A 30 4.37 1.24 6.86
C PHE A 30 3.93 2.69 6.98
N ASP A 31 4.47 3.37 7.98
CA ASP A 31 4.14 4.76 8.26
C ASP A 31 4.86 5.68 7.30
N SER A 32 4.11 6.48 6.56
CA SER A 32 4.66 7.47 5.62
C SER A 32 5.46 8.59 6.32
N GLY A 33 5.24 8.79 7.62
CA GLY A 33 5.91 9.80 8.43
C GLY A 33 7.23 9.34 9.07
N GLU A 34 7.62 8.07 8.91
CA GLU A 34 8.93 7.62 9.36
C GLU A 34 10.04 8.15 8.45
N ASN A 35 11.07 8.72 9.08
CA ASN A 35 12.19 9.36 8.37
C ASN A 35 13.05 8.36 7.59
N GLU A 36 12.96 7.08 7.89
CA GLU A 36 13.70 6.02 7.22
C GLU A 36 12.74 4.91 6.77
N ILE A 37 12.59 4.72 5.47
CA ILE A 37 12.16 3.42 4.94
C ILE A 37 13.38 2.49 5.05
N ASP A 38 13.33 1.59 6.01
CA ASP A 38 14.33 0.55 6.20
C ASP A 38 14.47 -0.30 4.92
N ILE A 39 15.70 -0.62 4.49
CA ILE A 39 15.99 -1.53 3.37
C ILE A 39 15.20 -2.86 3.44
N PRO A 40 14.99 -3.46 4.64
CA PRO A 40 14.07 -4.57 4.83
C PRO A 40 12.67 -4.37 4.23
N MET A 41 12.16 -3.14 4.26
CA MET A 41 10.80 -2.79 3.87
C MET A 41 10.56 -2.93 2.37
N LEU A 42 11.49 -2.43 1.56
CA LEU A 42 11.44 -2.55 0.10
C LEU A 42 11.65 -4.00 -0.34
N SER A 43 12.49 -4.73 0.41
CA SER A 43 12.73 -6.15 0.17
C SER A 43 11.49 -7.02 0.35
N LEU A 44 10.42 -6.52 1.01
CA LEU A 44 9.16 -7.23 1.18
C LEU A 44 8.19 -7.07 0.02
N LEU A 45 8.34 -6.02 -0.81
CA LEU A 45 7.44 -5.77 -1.95
C LEU A 45 7.32 -6.98 -2.90
N PRO A 46 8.41 -7.65 -3.31
CA PRO A 46 8.31 -8.82 -4.18
C PRO A 46 7.47 -9.98 -3.63
N PHE A 47 7.19 -10.01 -2.33
CA PHE A 47 6.52 -11.11 -1.65
C PHE A 47 5.06 -10.81 -1.30
N VAL A 48 4.53 -9.65 -1.70
CA VAL A 48 3.13 -9.29 -1.45
C VAL A 48 2.31 -9.21 -2.72
N ASP A 49 1.01 -9.42 -2.60
CA ASP A 49 0.08 -9.38 -3.74
C ASP A 49 -0.29 -7.94 -4.12
N PHE A 50 -0.29 -7.00 -3.16
CA PHE A 50 -0.71 -5.61 -3.41
C PHE A 50 0.08 -4.59 -2.57
N LEU A 51 0.27 -3.40 -3.14
CA LEU A 51 0.67 -2.20 -2.42
C LEU A 51 -0.49 -1.20 -2.39
N PHE A 52 -1.03 -0.90 -1.21
CA PHE A 52 -2.03 0.14 -1.02
C PHE A 52 -1.39 1.46 -0.60
N LEU A 53 -1.78 2.54 -1.27
CA LEU A 53 -1.34 3.90 -0.95
C LEU A 53 -2.45 4.65 -0.20
N GLY A 54 -2.15 5.08 1.01
CA GLY A 54 -2.95 6.04 1.76
C GLY A 54 -3.06 7.38 1.01
N SER A 55 -4.15 8.10 1.23
CA SER A 55 -4.36 9.42 0.60
C SER A 55 -3.27 10.45 0.94
N ASP A 56 -2.57 10.25 2.06
CA ASP A 56 -1.50 11.09 2.60
C ASP A 56 -0.08 10.58 2.27
N SER A 57 0.04 9.45 1.57
CA SER A 57 1.35 8.87 1.20
C SER A 57 2.21 9.79 0.33
N HIS A 58 1.58 10.76 -0.35
CA HIS A 58 2.23 11.77 -1.19
C HIS A 58 3.16 12.71 -0.43
N GLU A 59 2.98 12.85 0.88
CA GLU A 59 3.83 13.70 1.72
C GLU A 59 5.14 13.00 2.12
N SER A 60 5.25 11.69 1.87
CA SER A 60 6.45 10.94 2.23
C SER A 60 7.57 11.15 1.21
N PRO A 61 8.81 11.46 1.67
CA PRO A 61 9.97 11.50 0.78
C PRO A 61 10.29 10.13 0.16
N HIS A 62 9.72 9.05 0.69
CA HIS A 62 10.03 7.70 0.27
C HIS A 62 9.02 7.09 -0.71
N LEU A 63 7.94 7.81 -1.05
CA LEU A 63 6.90 7.31 -1.95
C LEU A 63 7.48 6.91 -3.31
N GLU A 64 8.38 7.73 -3.88
CA GLU A 64 8.96 7.45 -5.20
C GLU A 64 9.74 6.14 -5.21
N ARG A 65 10.52 5.87 -4.16
CA ARG A 65 11.29 4.64 -4.03
C ARG A 65 10.38 3.40 -3.91
N MET A 66 9.30 3.52 -3.13
CA MET A 66 8.27 2.48 -3.02
C MET A 66 7.59 2.19 -4.36
N LEU A 67 7.28 3.22 -5.16
CA LEU A 67 6.68 3.06 -6.48
C LEU A 67 7.63 2.41 -7.49
N ILE A 68 8.91 2.80 -7.48
CA ILE A 68 9.95 2.20 -8.33
C ILE A 68 10.07 0.70 -8.02
N GLU A 69 10.17 0.34 -6.74
CA GLU A 69 10.32 -1.05 -6.33
C GLU A 69 9.07 -1.88 -6.61
N ALA A 70 7.88 -1.35 -6.33
CA ALA A 70 6.62 -2.02 -6.66
C ALA A 70 6.52 -2.29 -8.17
N LYS A 71 6.91 -1.32 -9.01
CA LYS A 71 6.95 -1.49 -10.46
C LYS A 71 7.98 -2.54 -10.89
N ALA A 72 9.18 -2.52 -10.31
CA ALA A 72 10.23 -3.50 -10.60
C ALA A 72 9.80 -4.93 -10.21
N SER A 73 9.04 -5.05 -9.14
CA SER A 73 8.50 -6.30 -8.60
C SER A 73 7.16 -6.72 -9.22
N ALA A 74 6.64 -5.97 -10.19
CA ALA A 74 5.32 -6.17 -10.79
C ALA A 74 4.16 -6.23 -9.76
N VAL A 75 4.31 -5.55 -8.64
CA VAL A 75 3.28 -5.45 -7.58
C VAL A 75 2.26 -4.38 -7.97
N PRO A 76 0.97 -4.71 -8.04
CA PRO A 76 -0.08 -3.74 -8.32
C PRO A 76 -0.20 -2.72 -7.18
N VAL A 77 -0.19 -1.45 -7.56
CA VAL A 77 -0.34 -0.32 -6.65
C VAL A 77 -1.78 0.21 -6.70
N ILE A 78 -2.46 0.23 -5.56
CA ILE A 78 -3.86 0.64 -5.44
C ILE A 78 -3.96 1.84 -4.49
N LYS A 79 -4.47 2.97 -4.99
CA LYS A 79 -4.76 4.12 -4.15
C LYS A 79 -6.00 3.87 -3.29
N GLU A 80 -5.99 4.38 -2.06
CA GLU A 80 -7.11 4.27 -1.11
C GLU A 80 -8.46 4.65 -1.72
N GLU A 81 -8.49 5.69 -2.54
CA GLU A 81 -9.69 6.21 -3.23
C GLU A 81 -10.33 5.19 -4.19
N ARG A 82 -9.55 4.24 -4.71
CA ARG A 82 -10.01 3.22 -5.66
C ARG A 82 -10.49 1.93 -4.99
N ILE A 83 -10.27 1.77 -3.69
CA ILE A 83 -10.67 0.56 -2.96
C ILE A 83 -12.20 0.56 -2.83
N GLY A 84 -12.84 -0.51 -3.31
CA GLY A 84 -14.29 -0.68 -3.28
C GLY A 84 -15.06 0.05 -4.40
N GLN A 85 -14.38 0.79 -5.27
CA GLN A 85 -15.01 1.28 -6.49
C GLN A 85 -15.16 0.10 -7.46
N ARG A 86 -16.41 -0.32 -7.72
CA ARG A 86 -16.69 -1.20 -8.85
C ARG A 86 -16.24 -0.47 -10.12
N VAL A 87 -15.18 -0.97 -10.75
CA VAL A 87 -14.75 -0.48 -12.05
C VAL A 87 -15.81 -0.94 -13.06
N SER A 88 -16.79 -0.09 -13.32
CA SER A 88 -17.72 -0.28 -14.44
C SER A 88 -16.94 -0.02 -15.72
N PHE A 89 -16.60 -1.08 -16.46
CA PHE A 89 -16.17 -0.92 -17.84
C PHE A 89 -17.42 -0.59 -18.69
N PRO A 90 -17.35 0.40 -19.60
CA PRO A 90 -18.37 0.60 -20.62
C PRO A 90 -18.43 -0.60 -21.58
#